data_AF-A0A848TP68-F1
#
_entry.id   AF-A0A848TP68-F1
#
_cell.length_a   1.000
_cell.length_b   1.000
_cell.length_c   1.000
_cell.angle_alpha   90.00
_cell.angle_beta   90.00
_cell.angle_gamma   90.00
#
_symmetry.space_group_name_H-M   'P 1'
#
loop_
_entity.id
_entity.type
_entity.pdbx_description
1 polymer ?
#
loop_
_entity_poly.entity_id
_entity_poly.type
_entity_poly.pdbx_seq_one_letter_code
_entity_poly.pdbx_strand_id
1 'polypeptide(L)'
;MSYKSFTDWTALRLIDKDGFLLEELPPIQRFLNRVLALPIHMQNALFAEFMRRIADQTERARAAGTLDLGVETLRGEKIEQVSTEDLWTCPKSGAVTRIIGLEVTDPVHVLSADEALSRNPDKQPMVNRASGRAALISARPMQMYDEDVVTLMRRAVRPNGSSYLEETQFEASAWEEMGRAEFIRLWDDEAAALPKTTKTKLYLLIGLLLPIWKDIPTTNERIYRVTPDGGTSMIGRTLSEEGAAALRARFLVSNPQTPEEMLTAALGTTTQVDLGRGLTLTRRRVAGEVRLELCGADKGMIEGLKAMGCFTEIIAFQLRVFLPHGDDVDTLGILSRIVGTGPGATRDVTSVAAE
;
A
#
# COMPACT_ATOMS: atom_id res chain seq x y z
N MET A 1 -28.34 -6.50 25.64
CA MET A 1 -29.42 -7.49 25.84
C MET A 1 -28.79 -8.87 25.93
N SER A 2 -29.21 -9.74 26.83
CA SER A 2 -28.67 -11.10 26.92
C SER A 2 -29.25 -11.99 25.81
N TYR A 3 -28.51 -13.02 25.39
CA TYR A 3 -28.95 -13.97 24.37
C TYR A 3 -30.27 -14.65 24.75
N LYS A 4 -30.41 -15.06 26.02
CA LYS A 4 -31.63 -15.71 26.53
C LYS A 4 -32.87 -14.82 26.36
N SER A 5 -32.77 -13.55 26.73
CA SER A 5 -33.87 -12.61 26.52
C SER A 5 -34.18 -12.43 25.02
N PHE A 6 -33.18 -12.37 24.16
CA PHE A 6 -33.40 -12.28 22.71
C PHE A 6 -34.13 -13.51 22.14
N THR A 7 -33.74 -14.72 22.54
CA THR A 7 -34.37 -15.96 22.06
C THR A 7 -35.79 -16.13 22.59
N ASP A 8 -36.05 -15.73 23.84
CA ASP A 8 -37.38 -15.83 24.45
C ASP A 8 -38.39 -14.96 23.70
N TRP A 9 -37.99 -13.76 23.27
CA TRP A 9 -38.85 -12.86 22.52
C TRP A 9 -39.01 -13.22 21.04
N THR A 10 -37.92 -13.67 20.40
CA THR A 10 -37.91 -13.91 18.94
C THR A 10 -38.29 -15.35 18.57
N ALA A 11 -38.25 -16.28 19.53
CA ALA A 11 -38.33 -17.72 19.32
C ALA A 11 -37.34 -18.24 18.26
N LEU A 12 -36.24 -17.51 18.03
CA LEU A 12 -35.18 -17.91 17.13
C LEU A 12 -34.20 -18.79 17.88
N ARG A 13 -33.76 -19.86 17.23
CA ARG A 13 -32.64 -20.68 17.69
C ARG A 13 -31.45 -20.34 16.81
N LEU A 14 -30.41 -19.76 17.42
CA LEU A 14 -29.19 -19.35 16.70
C LEU A 14 -27.96 -20.13 17.15
N ILE A 15 -27.97 -20.64 18.39
CA ILE A 15 -26.89 -21.47 18.92
C ILE A 15 -27.35 -22.89 19.24
N ASP A 16 -26.42 -23.84 19.20
CA ASP A 16 -26.60 -25.21 19.63
C ASP A 16 -26.55 -25.36 21.17
N LYS A 17 -26.46 -26.60 21.67
CA LYS A 17 -26.43 -26.87 23.12
C LYS A 17 -25.07 -26.57 23.75
N ASP A 18 -24.02 -26.47 22.93
CA ASP A 18 -22.63 -26.27 23.33
C ASP A 18 -22.22 -24.79 23.20
N GLY A 19 -23.11 -23.94 22.68
CA GLY A 19 -22.94 -22.49 22.57
C GLY A 19 -22.40 -22.04 21.22
N PHE A 20 -22.25 -22.94 20.25
CA PHE A 20 -21.81 -22.61 18.90
C PHE A 20 -22.95 -22.18 18.01
N LEU A 21 -22.65 -21.35 17.01
CA LEU A 21 -23.63 -20.91 16.02
C LEU A 21 -24.10 -22.12 15.18
N LEU A 22 -25.41 -22.25 14.96
CA LEU A 22 -25.95 -23.32 14.12
C LEU A 22 -25.45 -23.20 12.68
N GLU A 23 -25.10 -24.33 12.05
CA GLU A 23 -24.74 -24.39 10.63
C GLU A 23 -25.90 -23.94 9.73
N GLU A 24 -27.12 -24.38 10.04
CA GLU A 24 -28.34 -23.90 9.39
C GLU A 24 -28.99 -22.79 10.23
N LEU A 25 -28.73 -21.55 9.83
CA LEU A 25 -29.42 -20.39 10.38
C LEU A 25 -30.82 -20.22 9.76
N PRO A 26 -31.77 -19.63 10.52
CA PRO A 26 -33.08 -19.29 9.98
C PRO A 26 -32.96 -18.40 8.72
N PRO A 27 -33.81 -18.60 7.69
CA PRO A 27 -33.80 -17.75 6.50
C PRO A 27 -33.92 -16.27 6.85
N ILE A 28 -33.24 -15.39 6.09
CA ILE A 28 -33.12 -13.97 6.42
C ILE A 28 -34.48 -13.28 6.58
N GLN A 29 -35.48 -13.66 5.77
CA GLN A 29 -36.84 -13.14 5.89
C GLN A 29 -37.49 -13.53 7.24
N ARG A 30 -37.27 -14.76 7.70
CA ARG A 30 -37.78 -15.23 9.00
C ARG A 30 -37.09 -14.51 10.15
N PHE A 31 -35.77 -14.31 10.05
CA PHE A 31 -35.00 -13.55 11.03
C PHE A 31 -35.52 -12.10 11.14
N LEU A 32 -35.59 -11.39 10.00
CA LEU A 32 -36.05 -9.99 9.96
C LEU A 32 -37.47 -9.84 10.48
N ASN A 33 -38.40 -10.72 10.09
CA ASN A 33 -39.78 -10.66 10.57
C ASN A 33 -39.89 -10.83 12.10
N ARG A 34 -38.98 -11.59 12.72
CA ARG A 34 -38.97 -11.78 14.19
C ARG A 34 -38.30 -10.62 14.91
N VAL A 35 -37.25 -10.03 14.33
CA VAL A 35 -36.59 -8.84 14.86
C VAL A 35 -37.51 -7.61 14.78
N LEU A 36 -38.22 -7.42 13.67
CA LEU A 36 -39.15 -6.30 13.46
C LEU A 36 -40.40 -6.37 14.34
N ALA A 37 -40.68 -7.52 14.95
CA ALA A 37 -41.76 -7.71 15.91
C ALA A 37 -41.36 -7.34 17.36
N LEU A 38 -40.09 -7.04 17.64
CA LEU A 38 -39.62 -6.64 18.96
C LEU A 38 -40.10 -5.23 19.34
N PRO A 39 -40.13 -4.87 20.63
CA PRO A 39 -40.29 -3.47 21.05
C PRO A 39 -39.25 -2.54 20.39
N ILE A 40 -39.66 -1.32 20.03
CA ILE A 40 -38.83 -0.35 19.26
C ILE A 40 -37.45 -0.12 19.91
N HIS A 41 -37.38 0.03 21.24
CA HIS A 41 -36.11 0.25 21.93
C HIS A 41 -35.15 -0.96 21.83
N MET A 42 -35.68 -2.18 21.76
CA MET A 42 -34.92 -3.42 21.57
C MET A 42 -34.40 -3.54 20.14
N GLN A 43 -35.24 -3.18 19.16
CA GLN A 43 -34.83 -3.09 17.75
C GLN A 43 -33.69 -2.10 17.59
N ASN A 44 -33.84 -0.88 18.14
CA ASN A 44 -32.83 0.18 18.05
C ASN A 44 -31.49 -0.25 18.65
N ALA A 45 -31.49 -0.93 19.80
CA ALA A 45 -30.27 -1.42 20.43
C ALA A 45 -29.55 -2.48 19.57
N LEU A 46 -30.31 -3.40 18.94
CA LEU A 46 -29.76 -4.42 18.05
C LEU A 46 -29.18 -3.81 16.77
N PHE A 47 -29.94 -2.92 16.12
CA PHE A 47 -29.49 -2.25 14.90
C PHE A 47 -28.32 -1.31 15.16
N ALA A 48 -28.26 -0.62 16.31
CA ALA A 48 -27.13 0.23 16.67
C ALA A 48 -25.82 -0.58 16.76
N GLU A 49 -25.84 -1.73 17.43
CA GLU A 49 -24.67 -2.61 17.55
C GLU A 49 -24.30 -3.25 16.21
N PHE A 50 -25.29 -3.67 15.41
CA PHE A 50 -25.05 -4.18 14.06
C PHE A 50 -24.42 -3.13 13.15
N MET A 51 -24.95 -1.91 13.15
CA MET A 51 -24.41 -0.78 12.38
C MET A 51 -23.00 -0.41 12.84
N ARG A 52 -22.73 -0.46 14.16
CA ARG A 52 -21.38 -0.26 14.71
C ARG A 52 -20.39 -1.29 14.16
N ARG A 53 -20.78 -2.57 14.09
CA ARG A 53 -19.94 -3.64 13.53
C ARG A 53 -19.73 -3.50 12.03
N ILE A 54 -20.76 -3.11 11.28
CA ILE A 54 -20.61 -2.77 9.85
C ILE A 54 -19.64 -1.61 9.69
N ALA A 55 -19.76 -0.56 10.50
CA ALA A 55 -18.85 0.58 10.45
C ALA A 55 -17.41 0.17 10.75
N ASP A 56 -17.18 -0.64 11.79
CA ASP A 56 -15.84 -1.16 12.13
C ASP A 56 -15.26 -2.03 11.00
N GLN A 57 -16.07 -2.90 10.38
CA GLN A 57 -15.64 -3.73 9.25
C GLN A 57 -15.41 -2.92 7.98
N THR A 58 -16.23 -1.89 7.73
CA THR A 58 -16.07 -0.97 6.60
C THR A 58 -14.78 -0.17 6.75
N GLU A 59 -14.49 0.33 7.96
CA GLU A 59 -13.22 1.03 8.24
C GLU A 59 -12.03 0.09 8.11
N ARG A 60 -12.14 -1.19 8.52
CA ARG A 60 -11.10 -2.18 8.25
C ARG A 60 -10.91 -2.44 6.77
N ALA A 61 -11.98 -2.66 6.01
CA ALA A 61 -11.90 -2.86 4.57
C ALA A 61 -11.35 -1.62 3.85
N ARG A 62 -11.69 -0.41 4.33
CA ARG A 62 -11.12 0.85 3.86
C ARG A 62 -9.63 0.94 4.17
N ALA A 63 -9.22 0.67 5.41
CA ALA A 63 -7.82 0.69 5.84
C ALA A 63 -6.97 -0.38 5.15
N ALA A 64 -7.55 -1.56 4.89
CA ALA A 64 -6.93 -2.65 4.16
C ALA A 64 -6.95 -2.46 2.64
N GLY A 65 -7.63 -1.42 2.14
CA GLY A 65 -7.74 -1.17 0.70
C GLY A 65 -8.70 -2.11 -0.05
N THR A 66 -9.44 -2.97 0.63
CA THR A 66 -10.26 -4.05 0.04
C THR A 66 -11.74 -3.70 -0.10
N LEU A 67 -12.19 -2.54 0.39
CA LEU A 67 -13.56 -2.08 0.19
C LEU A 67 -13.81 -1.74 -1.29
N ASP A 68 -14.75 -2.43 -1.92
CA ASP A 68 -15.22 -2.16 -3.28
C ASP A 68 -16.42 -1.21 -3.25
N LEU A 69 -16.23 0.01 -3.72
CA LEU A 69 -17.28 1.03 -3.88
C LEU A 69 -17.70 1.21 -5.35
N GLY A 70 -17.22 0.36 -6.26
CA GLY A 70 -17.43 0.47 -7.70
C GLY A 70 -16.64 1.63 -8.31
N VAL A 71 -17.34 2.55 -8.99
CA VAL A 71 -16.71 3.73 -9.60
C VAL A 71 -16.65 4.86 -8.58
N GLU A 72 -15.45 5.15 -8.10
CA GLU A 72 -15.18 6.24 -7.17
C GLU A 72 -14.77 7.51 -7.92
N THR A 73 -14.94 8.68 -7.29
CA THR A 73 -14.32 9.92 -7.80
C THR A 73 -13.05 10.15 -7.01
N LEU A 74 -11.89 10.20 -7.69
CA LEU A 74 -10.63 10.53 -7.05
C LEU A 74 -10.71 11.98 -6.55
N ARG A 75 -10.50 12.16 -5.25
CA ARG A 75 -10.51 13.46 -4.60
C ARG A 75 -9.09 13.76 -4.13
N GLY A 76 -8.69 15.00 -4.29
CA GLY A 76 -7.48 15.58 -3.73
C GLY A 76 -7.55 17.09 -3.81
N GLU A 77 -6.76 17.80 -3.00
CA GLU A 77 -6.68 19.26 -3.11
C GLU A 77 -6.08 19.69 -4.45
N LYS A 78 -5.08 18.95 -4.93
CA LYS A 78 -4.47 19.14 -6.24
C LYS A 78 -4.28 17.78 -6.92
N ILE A 79 -4.66 17.66 -8.17
CA ILE A 79 -4.50 16.42 -8.94
C ILE A 79 -3.79 16.75 -10.25
N GLU A 80 -2.55 16.30 -10.41
CA GLU A 80 -1.75 16.59 -11.59
C GLU A 80 -1.50 15.33 -12.42
N GLN A 81 -1.62 15.45 -13.74
CA GLN A 81 -1.23 14.40 -14.67
C GLN A 81 0.26 14.55 -14.97
N VAL A 82 1.07 13.61 -14.47
CA VAL A 82 2.53 13.64 -14.57
C VAL A 82 3.07 12.84 -15.74
N SER A 83 2.33 11.83 -16.22
CA SER A 83 2.74 11.04 -17.39
C SER A 83 1.55 10.52 -18.20
N THR A 84 1.80 10.24 -19.48
CA THR A 84 0.86 9.60 -20.40
C THR A 84 1.62 8.66 -21.31
N GLU A 85 1.26 7.39 -21.30
CA GLU A 85 1.97 6.35 -22.03
C GLU A 85 0.97 5.50 -22.82
N ASP A 86 1.12 5.44 -24.14
CA ASP A 86 0.30 4.59 -25.01
C ASP A 86 0.78 3.13 -24.91
N LEU A 87 -0.03 2.28 -24.28
CA LEU A 87 0.34 0.88 -23.98
C LEU A 87 0.03 -0.06 -25.15
N TRP A 88 -1.17 0.05 -25.70
CA TRP A 88 -1.64 -0.86 -26.75
C TRP A 88 -2.68 -0.18 -27.63
N THR A 89 -2.57 -0.36 -28.94
CA THR A 89 -3.55 0.14 -29.91
C THR A 89 -4.32 -1.02 -30.50
N CYS A 90 -5.65 -0.96 -30.43
CA CYS A 90 -6.52 -1.99 -30.99
C CYS A 90 -6.43 -2.01 -32.52
N PRO A 91 -6.04 -3.13 -33.16
CA PRO A 91 -5.93 -3.20 -34.62
C PRO A 91 -7.28 -3.04 -35.35
N LYS A 92 -8.40 -3.36 -34.67
CA LYS A 92 -9.74 -3.31 -35.26
C LYS A 92 -10.42 -1.95 -35.11
N SER A 93 -10.31 -1.33 -33.93
CA SER A 93 -11.02 -0.08 -33.63
C SER A 93 -10.13 1.16 -33.61
N GLY A 94 -8.80 1.00 -33.63
CA GLY A 94 -7.85 2.10 -33.44
C GLY A 94 -7.85 2.67 -32.01
N ALA A 95 -8.65 2.11 -31.09
CA ALA A 95 -8.71 2.57 -29.70
C ALA A 95 -7.37 2.32 -29.01
N VAL A 96 -6.86 3.34 -28.32
CA VAL A 96 -5.58 3.28 -27.60
C VAL A 96 -5.86 3.08 -26.11
N THR A 97 -5.19 2.09 -25.54
CA THR A 97 -5.13 1.87 -24.09
C THR A 97 -3.89 2.56 -23.55
N ARG A 98 -4.06 3.37 -22.50
CA ARG A 98 -2.99 4.21 -21.95
C ARG A 98 -2.80 3.99 -20.46
N ILE A 99 -1.57 4.15 -19.99
CA ILE A 99 -1.26 4.36 -18.58
C ILE A 99 -1.11 5.87 -18.36
N ILE A 100 -1.86 6.41 -17.40
CA ILE A 100 -1.78 7.80 -16.96
C ILE A 100 -1.16 7.82 -15.57
N GLY A 101 -0.03 8.50 -15.42
CA GLY A 101 0.54 8.80 -14.10
C GLY A 101 -0.12 10.04 -13.51
N LEU A 102 -0.60 9.91 -12.28
CA LEU A 102 -1.24 10.98 -11.52
C LEU A 102 -0.45 11.23 -10.23
N GLU A 103 -0.25 12.48 -9.88
CA GLU A 103 0.21 12.89 -8.55
C GLU A 103 -0.94 13.61 -7.85
N VAL A 104 -1.39 13.05 -6.73
CA VAL A 104 -2.44 13.61 -5.89
C VAL A 104 -1.77 14.25 -4.68
N THR A 105 -2.01 15.55 -4.49
CA THR A 105 -1.58 16.27 -3.29
C THR A 105 -2.77 16.49 -2.39
N ASP A 106 -2.65 16.02 -1.15
CA ASP A 106 -3.63 16.19 -0.09
C ASP A 106 -3.04 16.95 1.10
N PRO A 107 -3.81 17.82 1.77
CA PRO A 107 -3.38 18.45 2.99
C PRO A 107 -3.36 17.41 4.11
N VAL A 108 -2.28 17.41 4.88
CA VAL A 108 -2.19 16.60 6.10
C VAL A 108 -2.80 17.41 7.23
N HIS A 109 -4.00 17.02 7.64
CA HIS A 109 -4.63 17.60 8.82
C HIS A 109 -4.04 16.98 10.10
N VAL A 110 -2.99 17.60 10.60
CA VAL A 110 -2.43 17.28 11.91
C VAL A 110 -3.24 17.99 12.99
N LEU A 111 -3.74 17.23 13.96
CA LEU A 111 -4.49 17.78 15.09
C LEU A 111 -3.56 18.55 16.02
N SER A 112 -4.02 19.70 16.52
CA SER A 112 -3.38 20.36 17.67
C SER A 112 -3.48 19.50 18.93
N ALA A 113 -2.60 19.71 19.90
CA ALA A 113 -2.60 18.94 21.13
C ALA A 113 -3.94 19.04 21.91
N ASP A 114 -4.52 20.24 21.98
CA ASP A 114 -5.81 20.45 22.65
C ASP A 114 -6.97 19.76 21.94
N GLU A 115 -6.99 19.75 20.60
CA GLU A 115 -7.99 18.98 19.85
C GLU A 115 -7.78 17.47 20.02
N ALA A 116 -6.53 17.00 19.99
CA ALA A 116 -6.19 15.60 20.17
C ALA A 116 -6.64 15.09 21.56
N LEU A 117 -6.37 15.86 22.61
CA LEU A 117 -6.84 15.57 23.98
C LEU A 117 -8.37 15.56 24.05
N SER A 118 -9.03 16.56 23.44
CA SER A 118 -10.49 16.69 23.47
C SER A 118 -11.20 15.55 22.73
N ARG A 119 -10.62 15.05 21.64
CA ARG A 119 -11.17 13.92 20.86
C ARG A 119 -10.90 12.55 21.48
N ASN A 120 -9.99 12.45 22.45
CA ASN A 120 -9.55 11.18 23.04
C ASN A 120 -9.63 11.22 24.57
N PRO A 121 -10.83 11.41 25.16
CA PRO A 121 -10.99 11.47 26.62
C PRO A 121 -10.66 10.16 27.33
N ASP A 122 -10.62 9.03 26.60
CA ASP A 122 -10.30 7.69 27.08
C ASP A 122 -8.79 7.38 27.11
N LYS A 123 -7.94 8.33 26.70
CA LYS A 123 -6.50 8.13 26.54
C LYS A 123 -5.69 9.05 27.45
N GLN A 124 -4.53 8.58 27.87
CA GLN A 124 -3.62 9.31 28.74
C GLN A 124 -2.46 9.88 27.92
N PRO A 125 -2.03 11.12 28.19
CA PRO A 125 -0.80 11.67 27.62
C PRO A 125 0.41 10.95 28.21
N MET A 126 1.24 10.40 27.33
CA MET A 126 2.44 9.65 27.71
C MET A 126 3.62 10.05 26.84
N VAL A 127 4.82 9.91 27.38
CA VAL A 127 6.09 10.08 26.66
C VAL A 127 6.88 8.80 26.68
N ASN A 128 7.46 8.43 25.55
CA ASN A 128 8.41 7.34 25.49
C ASN A 128 9.81 7.88 25.78
N ARG A 129 10.41 7.55 26.93
CA ARG A 129 11.72 8.12 27.34
C ARG A 129 12.89 7.70 26.45
N ALA A 130 12.79 6.55 25.77
CA ALA A 130 13.82 6.10 24.84
C ALA A 130 13.83 6.90 23.53
N SER A 131 12.66 7.29 23.02
CA SER A 131 12.53 8.03 21.76
C SER A 131 12.27 9.53 21.93
N GLY A 132 11.89 9.98 23.13
CA GLY A 132 11.47 11.35 23.42
C GLY A 132 10.10 11.75 22.84
N ARG A 133 9.36 10.80 22.25
CA ARG A 133 8.11 11.10 21.52
C ARG A 133 6.89 11.01 22.44
N ALA A 134 5.94 11.93 22.23
CA ALA A 134 4.67 11.96 22.94
C ALA A 134 3.57 11.21 22.19
N ALA A 135 2.62 10.63 22.91
CA ALA A 135 1.44 9.96 22.38
C ALA A 135 0.25 10.01 23.36
N LEU A 136 -0.96 9.89 22.84
CA LEU A 136 -2.15 9.58 23.63
C LEU A 136 -2.39 8.07 23.58
N ILE A 137 -2.24 7.40 24.71
CA ILE A 137 -2.36 5.94 24.80
C ILE A 137 -3.63 5.57 25.54
N SER A 138 -4.39 4.61 25.02
CA SER A 138 -5.58 4.08 25.71
C SER A 138 -5.25 3.69 27.15
N ALA A 139 -6.04 4.20 28.11
CA ALA A 139 -5.82 3.95 29.53
C ALA A 139 -5.98 2.46 29.91
N ARG A 140 -6.74 1.70 29.11
CA ARG A 140 -6.92 0.25 29.27
C ARG A 140 -6.66 -0.47 27.95
N PRO A 141 -6.13 -1.71 27.98
CA PRO A 141 -6.03 -2.53 26.78
C PRO A 141 -7.43 -2.92 26.28
N MET A 142 -7.55 -3.03 24.97
CA MET A 142 -8.71 -3.59 24.27
C MET A 142 -8.37 -4.99 23.78
N GLN A 143 -9.33 -5.91 23.85
CA GLN A 143 -9.22 -7.22 23.22
C GLN A 143 -9.39 -7.08 21.71
N MET A 144 -8.40 -7.53 20.96
CA MET A 144 -8.45 -7.63 19.51
C MET A 144 -8.47 -9.12 19.15
N TYR A 145 -9.45 -9.49 18.34
CA TYR A 145 -9.59 -10.85 17.82
C TYR A 145 -8.98 -10.90 16.44
N ASP A 146 -7.99 -11.77 16.27
CA ASP A 146 -7.43 -12.13 14.97
C ASP A 146 -7.59 -13.63 14.80
N GLU A 147 -8.51 -14.02 13.92
CA GLU A 147 -8.98 -15.39 13.70
C GLU A 147 -9.27 -16.14 15.02
N ASP A 148 -8.30 -16.92 15.52
CA ASP A 148 -8.40 -17.77 16.71
C ASP A 148 -7.66 -17.24 17.95
N VAL A 149 -6.95 -16.11 17.84
CA VAL A 149 -6.12 -15.55 18.93
C VAL A 149 -6.72 -14.24 19.44
N VAL A 150 -6.82 -14.13 20.77
CA VAL A 150 -7.19 -12.88 21.45
C VAL A 150 -5.92 -12.21 21.94
N THR A 151 -5.61 -11.05 21.37
CA THR A 151 -4.45 -10.23 21.77
C THR A 151 -4.94 -8.95 22.44
N LEU A 152 -4.31 -8.58 23.56
CA LEU A 152 -4.57 -7.31 24.22
C LEU A 152 -3.73 -6.21 23.56
N MET A 153 -4.40 -5.15 23.09
CA MET A 153 -3.77 -4.04 22.37
C MET A 153 -4.17 -2.70 22.99
N ARG A 154 -3.23 -1.76 23.04
CA ARG A 154 -3.49 -0.34 23.31
C ARG A 154 -3.41 0.46 22.02
N ARG A 155 -4.37 1.35 21.82
CA ARG A 155 -4.30 2.31 20.72
C ARG A 155 -3.41 3.48 21.14
N ALA A 156 -2.36 3.74 20.37
CA ALA A 156 -1.51 4.92 20.51
C ALA A 156 -1.87 5.92 19.40
N VAL A 157 -2.25 7.13 19.77
CA VAL A 157 -2.56 8.21 18.84
C VAL A 157 -1.43 9.22 18.88
N ARG A 158 -0.94 9.61 17.71
CA ARG A 158 0.16 10.56 17.52
C ARG A 158 -0.16 11.57 16.42
N PRO A 159 0.59 12.69 16.31
CA PRO A 159 0.35 13.69 15.26
C PRO A 159 0.39 13.09 13.84
N ASN A 160 1.24 12.09 13.62
CA ASN A 160 1.44 11.44 12.33
C ASN A 160 0.54 10.21 12.08
N GLY A 161 -0.45 9.96 12.95
CA GLY A 161 -1.38 8.85 12.80
C GLY A 161 -1.64 8.06 14.08
N SER A 162 -2.52 7.07 13.99
CA SER A 162 -2.77 6.10 15.08
C SER A 162 -2.07 4.77 14.78
N SER A 163 -1.56 4.13 15.82
CA SER A 163 -1.05 2.75 15.77
C SER A 163 -1.65 1.92 16.90
N TYR A 164 -1.47 0.61 16.81
CA TYR A 164 -1.80 -0.33 17.87
C TYR A 164 -0.51 -0.90 18.43
N LEU A 165 -0.40 -0.92 19.76
CA LEU A 165 0.68 -1.51 20.52
C LEU A 165 0.13 -2.72 21.24
N GLU A 166 0.83 -3.85 21.18
CA GLU A 166 0.50 -4.99 22.03
C GLU A 166 0.76 -4.66 23.49
N GLU A 167 -0.06 -5.17 24.42
CA GLU A 167 0.07 -4.87 25.85
C GLU A 167 1.45 -5.26 26.39
N THR A 168 1.96 -6.43 25.99
CA THR A 168 3.29 -6.92 26.37
C THR A 168 4.41 -6.00 25.89
N GLN A 169 4.31 -5.49 24.66
CA GLN A 169 5.26 -4.54 24.09
C GLN A 169 5.16 -3.16 24.74
N PHE A 170 3.94 -2.74 25.11
CA PHE A 170 3.73 -1.50 25.85
C PHE A 170 4.38 -1.57 27.24
N GLU A 171 4.17 -2.66 27.99
CA GLU A 171 4.79 -2.88 29.31
C GLU A 171 6.32 -2.96 29.25
N ALA A 172 6.86 -3.55 28.17
CA ALA A 172 8.31 -3.60 27.94
C ALA A 172 8.91 -2.28 27.42
N SER A 173 8.06 -1.34 27.00
CA SER A 173 8.49 -0.05 26.45
C SER A 173 8.66 1.00 27.54
N ALA A 174 9.48 2.02 27.26
CA ALA A 174 9.74 3.12 28.18
C ALA A 174 8.64 4.21 28.17
N TRP A 175 7.36 3.82 28.13
CA TRP A 175 6.23 4.76 28.18
C TRP A 175 5.94 5.18 29.61
N GLU A 176 5.96 6.49 29.84
CA GLU A 176 5.66 7.09 31.15
C GLU A 176 4.53 8.10 31.00
N GLU A 177 3.65 8.17 32.00
CA GLU A 177 2.65 9.23 32.09
C GLU A 177 3.34 10.60 32.15
N MET A 178 2.78 11.57 31.44
CA MET A 178 3.33 12.92 31.40
C MET A 178 2.28 13.98 31.70
N GLY A 179 2.75 15.13 32.19
CA GLY A 179 1.88 16.27 32.45
C GLY A 179 1.31 16.86 31.17
N ARG A 180 0.07 17.38 31.24
CA ARG A 180 -0.62 17.99 30.09
C ARG A 180 0.20 19.10 29.41
N ALA A 181 0.87 19.95 30.18
CA ALA A 181 1.66 21.06 29.62
C ALA A 181 2.88 20.57 28.82
N GLU A 182 3.57 19.54 29.32
CA GLU A 182 4.72 18.94 28.63
C GLU A 182 4.27 18.20 27.37
N PHE A 183 3.14 17.50 27.45
CA PHE A 183 2.51 16.83 26.31
C PHE A 183 2.16 17.82 25.20
N ILE A 184 1.48 18.93 25.53
CA ILE A 184 1.08 19.95 24.54
C ILE A 184 2.30 20.45 23.80
N ARG A 185 3.36 20.81 24.51
CA ARG A 185 4.60 21.30 23.90
C ARG A 185 5.20 20.27 22.94
N LEU A 186 5.40 19.04 23.38
CA LEU A 186 6.03 18.00 22.54
C LEU A 186 5.16 17.59 21.35
N TRP A 187 3.85 17.55 21.54
CA TRP A 187 2.90 17.23 20.47
C TRP A 187 2.87 18.32 19.42
N ASP A 188 2.74 19.59 19.81
CA ASP A 188 2.65 20.71 18.88
C ASP A 188 4.00 20.96 18.18
N ASP A 189 5.13 20.79 18.87
CA ASP A 189 6.47 20.83 18.27
C ASP A 189 6.60 19.77 17.16
N GLU A 190 6.18 18.52 17.43
CA GLU A 190 6.20 17.45 16.43
C GLU A 190 5.18 17.70 15.31
N ALA A 191 3.97 18.15 15.64
CA ALA A 191 2.93 18.46 14.67
C ALA A 191 3.37 19.57 13.69
N ALA A 192 4.08 20.58 14.18
CA ALA A 192 4.62 21.67 13.36
C ALA A 192 5.76 21.21 12.43
N ALA A 193 6.51 20.18 12.83
CA ALA A 193 7.60 19.61 12.04
C ALA A 193 7.12 18.64 10.94
N LEU A 194 5.87 18.18 10.99
CA LEU A 194 5.33 17.26 9.98
C LEU A 194 5.07 17.96 8.64
N PRO A 195 5.21 17.22 7.51
CA PRO A 195 4.77 17.73 6.21
C PRO A 195 3.29 18.11 6.26
N LYS A 196 2.97 19.32 5.81
CA LYS A 196 1.57 19.81 5.74
C LYS A 196 0.81 19.27 4.54
N THR A 197 1.51 18.63 3.62
CA THR A 197 0.95 18.05 2.39
C THR A 197 1.59 16.70 2.15
N THR A 198 0.77 15.73 1.74
CA THR A 198 1.24 14.42 1.27
C THR A 198 1.05 14.37 -0.24
N LYS A 199 2.06 13.87 -0.94
CA LYS A 199 1.99 13.56 -2.37
C LYS A 199 1.89 12.06 -2.55
N THR A 200 0.88 11.62 -3.28
CA THR A 200 0.66 10.21 -3.60
C THR A 200 0.71 10.02 -5.11
N LYS A 201 1.61 9.16 -5.58
CA LYS A 201 1.66 8.74 -6.99
C LYS A 201 0.65 7.62 -7.22
N LEU A 202 -0.14 7.72 -8.28
CA LEU A 202 -1.12 6.72 -8.67
C LEU A 202 -1.08 6.54 -10.19
N TYR A 203 -1.26 5.30 -10.66
CA TYR A 203 -1.34 5.00 -12.08
C TYR A 203 -2.76 4.59 -12.45
N LEU A 204 -3.27 5.13 -13.56
CA LEU A 204 -4.61 4.87 -14.06
C LEU A 204 -4.52 4.27 -15.48
N LEU A 205 -5.07 3.07 -15.65
CA LEU A 205 -5.21 2.42 -16.96
C LEU A 205 -6.54 2.81 -17.59
N ILE A 206 -6.49 3.54 -18.70
CA ILE A 206 -7.66 4.06 -19.43
C ILE A 206 -7.72 3.50 -20.85
N GLY A 207 -8.88 3.58 -21.48
CA GLY A 207 -9.10 3.13 -22.86
C GLY A 207 -9.75 1.73 -22.94
N LEU A 208 -9.39 0.95 -23.96
CA LEU A 208 -10.05 -0.32 -24.25
C LEU A 208 -9.35 -1.48 -23.53
N LEU A 209 -9.85 -1.84 -22.34
CA LEU A 209 -9.18 -2.82 -21.47
C LEU A 209 -9.49 -4.28 -21.81
N LEU A 210 -10.70 -4.58 -22.32
CA LEU A 210 -11.17 -5.95 -22.59
C LEU A 210 -10.18 -6.81 -23.41
N PRO A 211 -9.56 -6.31 -24.49
CA PRO A 211 -8.63 -7.11 -25.30
C PRO A 211 -7.36 -7.54 -24.54
N ILE A 212 -6.93 -6.76 -23.55
CA ILE A 212 -5.73 -7.03 -22.75
C ILE A 212 -6.06 -7.46 -21.33
N TRP A 213 -7.33 -7.76 -21.04
CA TRP A 213 -7.84 -7.98 -19.67
C TRP A 213 -7.06 -9.05 -18.89
N LYS A 214 -6.60 -10.10 -19.58
CA LYS A 214 -5.85 -11.20 -18.97
C LYS A 214 -4.45 -10.80 -18.48
N ASP A 215 -3.88 -9.73 -19.04
CA ASP A 215 -2.56 -9.23 -18.69
C ASP A 215 -2.63 -8.16 -17.58
N ILE A 216 -3.82 -7.66 -17.22
CA ILE A 216 -3.99 -6.62 -16.20
C ILE A 216 -3.88 -7.23 -14.79
N PRO A 217 -2.98 -6.74 -13.93
CA PRO A 217 -2.82 -7.23 -12.56
C PRO A 217 -4.07 -7.04 -11.69
N THR A 218 -4.41 -8.05 -10.89
CA THR A 218 -5.60 -8.08 -10.01
C THR A 218 -5.35 -7.57 -8.59
N THR A 219 -4.18 -6.99 -8.32
CA THR A 219 -3.82 -6.47 -6.98
C THR A 219 -4.66 -5.26 -6.57
N ASN A 220 -5.09 -4.42 -7.51
CA ASN A 220 -6.01 -3.31 -7.25
C ASN A 220 -7.00 -3.17 -8.40
N GLU A 221 -8.29 -3.35 -8.11
CA GLU A 221 -9.37 -3.37 -9.11
C GLU A 221 -10.24 -2.13 -9.09
N ARG A 222 -9.88 -1.13 -8.25
CA ARG A 222 -10.66 0.10 -8.11
C ARG A 222 -10.72 0.87 -9.42
N ILE A 223 -11.89 1.45 -9.67
CA ILE A 223 -12.13 2.29 -10.84
C ILE A 223 -12.32 3.72 -10.35
N TYR A 224 -11.46 4.62 -10.80
CA TYR A 224 -11.58 6.05 -10.52
C TYR A 224 -12.08 6.81 -11.73
N ARG A 225 -13.03 7.71 -11.48
CA ARG A 225 -13.24 8.92 -12.25
C ARG A 225 -12.34 10.01 -11.66
N VAL A 226 -11.53 10.65 -12.49
CA VAL A 226 -10.64 11.73 -12.09
C VAL A 226 -10.75 12.87 -13.09
N THR A 227 -10.62 14.10 -12.59
CA THR A 227 -10.48 15.29 -13.43
C THR A 227 -9.23 16.00 -12.94
N PRO A 228 -8.07 15.80 -13.60
CA PRO A 228 -6.84 16.51 -13.25
C PRO A 228 -6.99 18.02 -13.43
N ASP A 229 -6.19 18.79 -12.72
CA ASP A 229 -6.21 20.24 -12.78
C ASP A 229 -5.85 20.74 -14.19
N GLY A 230 -6.76 21.49 -14.80
CA GLY A 230 -6.62 21.94 -16.20
C GLY A 230 -6.76 20.84 -17.25
N GLY A 231 -7.07 19.60 -16.84
CA GLY A 231 -7.22 18.44 -17.70
C GLY A 231 -8.67 18.06 -18.00
N THR A 232 -8.85 17.06 -18.85
CA THR A 232 -10.16 16.47 -19.14
C THR A 232 -10.51 15.37 -18.15
N SER A 233 -11.79 15.24 -17.82
CA SER A 233 -12.27 14.13 -17.00
C SER A 233 -12.00 12.78 -17.69
N MET A 234 -11.50 11.82 -16.92
CA MET A 234 -11.17 10.48 -17.39
C MET A 234 -11.64 9.43 -16.39
N ILE A 235 -11.84 8.21 -16.87
CA ILE A 235 -12.22 7.05 -16.07
C ILE A 235 -11.26 5.92 -16.40
N GLY A 236 -10.74 5.25 -15.37
CA GLY A 236 -9.87 4.10 -15.56
C GLY A 236 -9.71 3.26 -14.31
N ARG A 237 -9.00 2.15 -14.47
CA ARG A 237 -8.67 1.22 -13.40
C ARG A 237 -7.34 1.61 -12.77
N THR A 238 -7.26 1.60 -11.45
CA THR A 238 -5.99 1.84 -10.75
C THR A 238 -4.99 0.72 -10.97
N LEU A 239 -3.72 1.09 -11.06
CA LEU A 239 -2.60 0.16 -11.04
C LEU A 239 -1.69 0.50 -9.87
N SER A 240 -1.17 -0.53 -9.20
CA SER A 240 0.01 -0.35 -8.35
C SER A 240 1.21 -0.05 -9.22
N GLU A 241 2.27 0.48 -8.62
CA GLU A 241 3.53 0.74 -9.33
C GLU A 241 4.10 -0.54 -9.97
N GLU A 242 4.04 -1.66 -9.25
CA GLU A 242 4.44 -2.97 -9.79
C GLU A 242 3.54 -3.41 -10.94
N GLY A 243 2.24 -3.13 -10.85
CA GLY A 243 1.29 -3.49 -11.89
C GLY A 243 1.48 -2.68 -13.17
N ALA A 244 1.76 -1.38 -13.03
CA ALA A 244 2.14 -0.53 -14.15
C ALA A 244 3.45 -0.98 -14.78
N ALA A 245 4.47 -1.31 -13.97
CA ALA A 245 5.74 -1.84 -14.47
C ALA A 245 5.56 -3.17 -15.23
N ALA A 246 4.72 -4.09 -14.73
CA ALA A 246 4.41 -5.36 -15.39
C ALA A 246 3.77 -5.14 -16.77
N LEU A 247 2.80 -4.22 -16.87
CA LEU A 247 2.17 -3.88 -18.14
C LEU A 247 3.17 -3.24 -19.12
N ARG A 248 4.02 -2.30 -18.67
CA ARG A 248 5.07 -1.71 -19.51
C ARG A 248 6.01 -2.79 -20.05
N ALA A 249 6.50 -3.67 -19.19
CA ALA A 249 7.38 -4.77 -19.59
C ALA A 249 6.71 -5.72 -20.59
N ARG A 250 5.40 -5.90 -20.52
CA ARG A 250 4.64 -6.80 -21.39
C ARG A 250 4.37 -6.20 -22.78
N PHE A 251 4.01 -4.92 -22.85
CA PHE A 251 3.48 -4.31 -24.08
C PHE A 251 4.45 -3.34 -24.74
N LEU A 252 5.35 -2.71 -23.99
CA LEU A 252 6.32 -1.75 -24.51
C LEU A 252 7.69 -2.37 -24.75
N VAL A 253 8.00 -3.48 -24.06
CA VAL A 253 9.30 -4.14 -24.15
C VAL A 253 9.12 -5.56 -24.65
N SER A 254 9.82 -5.92 -25.72
CA SER A 254 9.83 -7.30 -26.25
C SER A 254 11.24 -7.88 -26.35
N ASN A 255 12.23 -7.04 -26.67
CA ASN A 255 13.64 -7.40 -26.69
C ASN A 255 14.45 -6.20 -26.17
N PRO A 256 14.69 -6.10 -24.85
CA PRO A 256 15.30 -4.90 -24.26
C PRO A 256 16.74 -4.72 -24.77
N GLN A 257 17.02 -3.58 -25.40
CA GLN A 257 18.35 -3.23 -25.92
C GLN A 257 18.94 -2.00 -25.22
N THR A 258 18.10 -1.11 -24.72
CA THR A 258 18.53 0.07 -23.97
C THR A 258 18.52 -0.21 -22.46
N PRO A 259 19.36 0.49 -21.66
CA PRO A 259 19.30 0.38 -20.20
C PRO A 259 17.89 0.67 -19.63
N GLU A 260 17.13 1.58 -20.24
CA GLU A 260 15.76 1.91 -19.85
C GLU A 260 14.79 0.74 -20.09
N GLU A 261 14.86 0.10 -21.26
CA GLU A 261 14.08 -1.09 -21.59
C GLU A 261 14.46 -2.28 -20.69
N MET A 262 15.77 -2.45 -20.41
CA MET A 262 16.27 -3.49 -19.52
C MET A 262 15.75 -3.31 -18.09
N LEU A 263 15.79 -2.08 -17.58
CA LEU A 263 15.25 -1.74 -16.26
C LEU A 263 13.73 -1.96 -16.21
N THR A 264 13.02 -1.52 -17.24
CA THR A 264 11.56 -1.70 -17.36
C THR A 264 11.19 -3.18 -17.36
N ALA A 265 11.87 -4.00 -18.17
CA ALA A 265 11.67 -5.45 -18.23
C ALA A 265 11.95 -6.14 -16.89
N ALA A 266 13.04 -5.74 -16.22
CA ALA A 266 13.44 -6.31 -14.93
C ALA A 266 12.45 -5.92 -13.82
N LEU A 267 11.93 -4.69 -13.80
CA LEU A 267 10.94 -4.26 -12.82
C LEU A 267 9.58 -4.95 -13.03
N GLY A 268 9.18 -5.15 -14.29
CA GLY A 268 7.88 -5.72 -14.62
C GLY A 268 7.80 -7.25 -14.57
N THR A 269 8.93 -7.96 -14.57
CA THR A 269 8.95 -9.43 -14.63
C THR A 269 9.96 -10.05 -13.67
N THR A 270 9.79 -11.33 -13.34
CA THR A 270 10.81 -12.10 -12.59
C THR A 270 11.80 -12.81 -13.51
N THR A 271 11.59 -12.72 -14.82
CA THR A 271 12.49 -13.29 -15.84
C THR A 271 13.83 -12.58 -15.81
N GLN A 272 14.91 -13.31 -16.07
CA GLN A 272 16.25 -12.73 -16.19
C GLN A 272 16.34 -11.90 -17.47
N VAL A 273 16.75 -10.64 -17.31
CA VAL A 273 17.07 -9.73 -18.41
C VAL A 273 18.57 -9.81 -18.66
N ASP A 274 18.98 -10.11 -19.89
CA ASP A 274 20.39 -10.13 -20.26
C ASP A 274 20.94 -8.70 -20.34
N LEU A 275 22.02 -8.43 -19.60
CA LEU A 275 22.75 -7.16 -19.64
C LEU A 275 23.99 -7.24 -20.54
N GLY A 276 24.27 -8.42 -21.09
CA GLY A 276 25.52 -8.74 -21.78
C GLY A 276 26.67 -9.04 -20.81
N ARG A 277 27.81 -9.45 -21.38
CA ARG A 277 29.04 -9.80 -20.63
C ARG A 277 28.83 -10.89 -19.55
N GLY A 278 27.83 -11.74 -19.73
CA GLY A 278 27.48 -12.81 -18.79
C GLY A 278 26.72 -12.32 -17.55
N LEU A 279 26.33 -11.04 -17.49
CA LEU A 279 25.52 -10.49 -16.42
C LEU A 279 24.03 -10.52 -16.78
N THR A 280 23.20 -10.87 -15.81
CA THR A 280 21.74 -10.79 -15.95
C THR A 280 21.13 -10.03 -14.78
N LEU A 281 20.03 -9.32 -15.02
CA LEU A 281 19.26 -8.59 -14.03
C LEU A 281 17.94 -9.31 -13.76
N THR A 282 17.60 -9.56 -12.50
CA THR A 282 16.34 -10.19 -12.12
C THR A 282 15.74 -9.56 -10.89
N ARG A 283 14.41 -9.41 -10.89
CA ARG A 283 13.66 -8.97 -9.72
C ARG A 283 13.46 -10.12 -8.74
N ARG A 284 13.84 -9.88 -7.49
CA ARG A 284 13.68 -10.81 -6.36
C ARG A 284 12.97 -10.14 -5.21
N ARG A 285 12.41 -10.94 -4.31
CA ARG A 285 12.03 -10.49 -2.96
C ARG A 285 13.04 -10.99 -1.94
N VAL A 286 13.60 -10.08 -1.16
CA VAL A 286 14.55 -10.36 -0.08
C VAL A 286 13.99 -9.71 1.18
N ALA A 287 13.75 -10.52 2.23
CA ALA A 287 13.18 -10.04 3.50
C ALA A 287 11.88 -9.19 3.33
N GLY A 288 11.05 -9.52 2.33
CA GLY A 288 9.81 -8.80 2.05
C GLY A 288 9.95 -7.61 1.09
N GLU A 289 11.17 -7.14 0.84
CA GLU A 289 11.45 -6.02 -0.07
C GLU A 289 11.76 -6.49 -1.49
N VAL A 290 11.38 -5.68 -2.47
CA VAL A 290 11.74 -5.91 -3.88
C VAL A 290 13.19 -5.47 -4.11
N ARG A 291 14.02 -6.37 -4.64
CA ARG A 291 15.42 -6.11 -4.98
C ARG A 291 15.68 -6.45 -6.44
N LEU A 292 16.56 -5.69 -7.09
CA LEU A 292 17.09 -5.99 -8.42
C LEU A 292 18.45 -6.66 -8.28
N GLU A 293 18.50 -7.96 -8.49
CA GLU A 293 19.72 -8.76 -8.35
C GLU A 293 20.50 -8.82 -9.67
N LEU A 294 21.81 -8.61 -9.58
CA LEU A 294 22.76 -8.87 -10.65
C LEU A 294 23.34 -10.28 -10.50
N CYS A 295 22.95 -11.19 -11.39
CA CYS A 295 23.46 -12.55 -11.44
C CYS A 295 24.62 -12.66 -12.45
N GLY A 296 25.53 -13.62 -12.23
CA GLY A 296 26.68 -13.87 -13.11
C GLY A 296 27.95 -13.08 -12.76
N ALA A 297 27.90 -12.22 -11.74
CA ALA A 297 29.06 -11.49 -11.26
C ALA A 297 30.05 -12.43 -10.53
N ASP A 298 31.29 -12.49 -11.01
CA ASP A 298 32.38 -13.19 -10.33
C ASP A 298 33.03 -12.32 -9.22
N LYS A 299 33.94 -12.91 -8.43
CA LYS A 299 34.62 -12.21 -7.34
C LYS A 299 35.42 -10.98 -7.80
N GLY A 300 35.93 -10.98 -9.03
CA GLY A 300 36.69 -9.86 -9.59
C GLY A 300 35.79 -8.70 -10.03
N MET A 301 34.58 -9.01 -10.49
CA MET A 301 33.59 -8.02 -10.93
C MET A 301 32.91 -7.31 -9.76
N ILE A 302 32.75 -7.96 -8.60
CA ILE A 302 31.98 -7.42 -7.46
C ILE A 302 32.50 -6.05 -7.01
N GLU A 303 33.81 -5.88 -6.85
CA GLU A 303 34.37 -4.59 -6.43
C GLU A 303 34.15 -3.49 -7.47
N GLY A 304 34.20 -3.82 -8.77
CA GLY A 304 33.86 -2.90 -9.85
C GLY A 304 32.38 -2.52 -9.87
N LEU A 305 31.48 -3.47 -9.64
CA LEU A 305 30.04 -3.23 -9.52
C LEU A 305 29.72 -2.33 -8.32
N LYS A 306 30.38 -2.56 -7.18
CA LYS A 306 30.25 -1.68 -6.00
C LYS A 306 30.75 -0.26 -6.28
N ALA A 307 31.87 -0.12 -6.98
CA ALA A 307 32.38 1.19 -7.40
C ALA A 307 31.42 1.93 -8.35
N MET A 308 30.63 1.19 -9.15
CA MET A 308 29.58 1.76 -10.00
C MET A 308 28.28 2.10 -9.25
N GLY A 309 28.17 1.76 -7.96
CA GLY A 309 27.02 2.08 -7.10
C GLY A 309 26.14 0.89 -6.73
N CYS A 310 26.50 -0.35 -7.09
CA CYS A 310 25.83 -1.53 -6.58
C CYS A 310 26.18 -1.78 -5.11
N PHE A 311 25.37 -2.59 -4.42
CA PHE A 311 25.65 -3.04 -3.07
C PHE A 311 25.55 -4.56 -2.98
N THR A 312 26.02 -5.13 -1.88
CA THR A 312 26.07 -6.57 -1.69
C THR A 312 25.45 -6.98 -0.37
N GLU A 313 24.76 -8.11 -0.36
CA GLU A 313 24.25 -8.74 0.85
C GLU A 313 24.62 -10.22 0.88
N ILE A 314 24.75 -10.77 2.08
CA ILE A 314 24.93 -12.21 2.28
C ILE A 314 23.55 -12.82 2.54
N ILE A 315 23.06 -13.62 1.59
CA ILE A 315 21.76 -14.30 1.69
C ILE A 315 22.00 -15.78 1.47
N ALA A 316 21.51 -16.62 2.39
CA ALA A 316 21.73 -18.07 2.36
C ALA A 316 23.22 -18.44 2.17
N PHE A 317 24.11 -17.78 2.91
CA PHE A 317 25.57 -17.97 2.87
C PHE A 317 26.25 -17.61 1.53
N GLN A 318 25.55 -16.94 0.62
CA GLN A 318 26.09 -16.46 -0.65
C GLN A 318 26.14 -14.94 -0.71
N LEU A 319 27.27 -14.39 -1.16
CA LEU A 319 27.39 -12.96 -1.44
C LEU A 319 26.69 -12.65 -2.76
N ARG A 320 25.63 -11.85 -2.70
CA ARG A 320 24.80 -11.47 -3.85
C ARG A 320 24.92 -9.97 -4.09
N VAL A 321 24.87 -9.57 -5.36
CA VAL A 321 25.03 -8.19 -5.79
C VAL A 321 23.68 -7.63 -6.21
N PHE A 322 23.38 -6.41 -5.81
CA PHE A 322 22.11 -5.75 -6.07
C PHE A 322 22.33 -4.37 -6.70
N LEU A 323 21.49 -4.07 -7.69
CA LEU A 323 21.32 -2.74 -8.24
C LEU A 323 20.34 -1.96 -7.34
N PRO A 324 20.73 -0.79 -6.79
CA PRO A 324 19.84 -0.01 -5.93
C PRO A 324 18.66 0.55 -6.73
N HIS A 325 17.48 0.52 -6.13
CA HIS A 325 16.21 0.94 -6.73
C HIS A 325 15.31 1.56 -5.66
N GLY A 326 14.66 2.67 -6.00
CA GLY A 326 13.78 3.44 -5.12
C GLY A 326 13.76 4.93 -5.51
N ASP A 327 12.97 5.71 -4.78
CA ASP A 327 12.96 7.17 -4.94
C ASP A 327 14.36 7.75 -4.64
N ASP A 328 14.76 8.80 -5.36
CA ASP A 328 16.05 9.50 -5.26
C ASP A 328 17.32 8.69 -5.59
N VAL A 329 17.18 7.48 -6.14
CA VAL A 329 18.30 6.67 -6.64
C VAL A 329 18.40 6.74 -8.17
N ASP A 330 19.57 7.10 -8.68
CA ASP A 330 19.85 7.03 -10.13
C ASP A 330 20.14 5.59 -10.60
N THR A 331 19.12 4.73 -10.49
CA THR A 331 19.19 3.32 -10.91
C THR A 331 19.54 3.20 -12.39
N LEU A 332 18.95 4.05 -13.23
CA LEU A 332 19.16 4.03 -14.68
C LEU A 332 20.58 4.44 -15.05
N GLY A 333 21.15 5.47 -14.41
CA GLY A 333 22.54 5.86 -14.62
C GLY A 333 23.54 4.80 -14.16
N ILE A 334 23.28 4.14 -13.03
CA ILE A 334 24.09 3.00 -12.58
C ILE A 334 24.03 1.86 -13.60
N LEU A 335 22.83 1.47 -14.05
CA LEU A 335 22.64 0.42 -15.05
C LEU A 335 23.31 0.76 -16.38
N SER A 336 23.23 2.02 -16.82
CA SER A 336 23.88 2.50 -18.04
C SER A 336 25.40 2.35 -17.98
N ARG A 337 26.02 2.59 -16.80
CA ARG A 337 27.45 2.34 -16.59
C ARG A 337 27.79 0.84 -16.68
N ILE A 338 26.94 -0.02 -16.11
CA ILE A 338 27.13 -1.48 -16.13
C ILE A 338 27.06 -2.04 -17.55
N VAL A 339 26.07 -1.61 -18.34
CA VAL A 339 25.87 -2.05 -19.74
C VAL A 339 26.91 -1.41 -20.68
N GLY A 340 27.64 -0.39 -20.22
CA GLY A 340 28.71 0.26 -20.98
C GLY A 340 28.22 1.35 -21.94
N THR A 341 27.03 1.92 -21.70
CA THR A 341 26.40 2.96 -22.51
C THR A 341 26.62 4.37 -21.93
N GLY A 342 27.84 4.66 -21.47
CA GLY A 342 28.23 6.03 -21.13
C GLY A 342 28.43 6.90 -22.38
N PRO A 343 28.35 8.24 -22.28
CA PRO A 343 28.49 9.18 -23.41
C PRO A 343 29.94 9.30 -23.96
N GLY A 344 30.68 8.19 -24.01
CA GLY A 344 32.07 8.13 -24.47
C GLY A 344 32.39 7.00 -25.45
N ALA A 345 31.42 6.19 -25.85
CA ALA A 345 31.64 5.14 -26.86
C ALA A 345 31.39 5.70 -28.26
N THR A 346 32.33 6.51 -28.75
CA THR A 346 32.44 6.79 -30.19
C THR A 346 32.57 5.48 -30.94
N ARG A 347 31.64 5.27 -31.87
CA ARG A 347 31.68 4.26 -32.92
C ARG A 347 33.04 4.27 -33.62
N ASP A 348 33.86 3.25 -33.39
CA ASP A 348 34.88 2.86 -34.36
C ASP A 348 34.19 1.99 -35.43
N VAL A 349 33.63 2.67 -36.43
CA VAL A 349 33.19 2.07 -37.69
C VAL A 349 34.16 2.54 -38.76
N THR A 350 35.38 2.02 -38.75
CA THR A 350 36.27 2.02 -39.91
C THR A 350 37.27 0.87 -39.77
N SER A 351 36.91 -0.30 -40.30
CA SER A 351 37.87 -1.31 -40.78
C SER A 351 37.13 -2.57 -41.25
N VAL A 352 36.47 -2.51 -42.42
CA VAL A 352 36.49 -3.62 -43.39
C VAL A 352 36.32 -2.99 -44.79
N ALA A 353 37.44 -2.57 -45.37
CA ALA A 353 37.63 -2.42 -46.80
C ALA A 353 39.09 -2.84 -47.08
N ALA A 354 39.28 -3.67 -48.12
CA ALA A 354 40.44 -4.52 -48.43
C ALA A 354 40.47 -5.80 -47.57
N GLU A 355 40.44 -7.03 -48.11
CA GLU A 355 40.78 -7.57 -49.43
C GLU A 355 39.69 -8.51 -49.96
#